data_AF-A0A1T5HWX2-F1
#
_entry.id   AF-A0A1T5HWX2-F1
#
_cell.length_a   1.000
_cell.length_b   1.000
_cell.length_c   1.000
_cell.angle_alpha   90.00
_cell.angle_beta   90.00
_cell.angle_gamma   90.00
#
_symmetry.space_group_name_H-M   'P 1'
#
loop_
_entity.id
_entity.type
_entity.pdbx_description
1 polymer ?
#
loop_
_entity_poly.entity_id
_entity_poly.type
_entity_poly.pdbx_seq_one_letter_code
_entity_poly.pdbx_strand_id
1 'polypeptide(L)' 'MIITDTGVPEEYIDIDEWGGEVMLRLDDGWCAAVDRDTLLCTIYENRPWICREFEMGSYECSIERATMPPRAPQQD' A
#
# COMPACT_ATOMS: atom_id res chain seq x y z
N MET A 1 2.69 9.75 -3.38
CA MET A 1 1.69 10.81 -3.53
C MET A 1 0.29 10.22 -3.42
N ILE A 2 -0.44 10.64 -2.42
CA ILE A 2 -1.87 10.39 -2.26
C ILE A 2 -2.59 11.46 -3.07
N ILE A 3 -3.24 11.04 -4.15
CA ILE A 3 -4.16 11.88 -4.91
C ILE A 3 -5.53 11.33 -4.53
N THR A 4 -6.26 11.98 -3.61
CA THR A 4 -7.50 11.38 -3.12
C THR A 4 -8.58 12.37 -2.70
N ASP A 5 -9.81 12.05 -3.10
CA ASP A 5 -11.09 12.47 -2.50
C ASP A 5 -11.77 11.29 -1.75
N THR A 6 -11.10 10.13 -1.61
CA THR A 6 -11.68 8.85 -1.15
C THR A 6 -11.60 8.59 0.36
N GLY A 7 -10.94 9.47 1.13
CA GLY A 7 -10.87 9.38 2.59
C GLY A 7 -9.92 8.31 3.13
N VAL A 8 -8.67 8.27 2.64
CA VAL A 8 -7.61 7.46 3.27
C VAL A 8 -7.52 7.84 4.76
N PRO A 9 -7.57 6.89 5.71
CA PRO A 9 -7.46 7.21 7.13
C PRO A 9 -6.10 7.81 7.48
N GLU A 10 -6.07 8.79 8.39
CA GLU A 10 -4.86 9.56 8.75
C GLU A 10 -3.73 8.65 9.24
N GLU A 11 -4.03 7.54 9.92
CA GLU A 11 -3.03 6.60 10.41
C GLU A 11 -2.24 5.86 9.28
N TYR A 12 -2.71 5.95 8.03
CA TYR A 12 -2.03 5.38 6.86
C TYR A 12 -1.35 6.45 5.99
N ILE A 13 -1.31 7.71 6.45
CA ILE A 13 -0.73 8.84 5.72
C ILE A 13 0.59 9.25 6.38
N ASP A 14 1.57 9.58 5.54
CA ASP A 14 2.84 10.21 5.91
C ASP A 14 3.06 11.47 5.05
N ILE A 15 3.97 12.34 5.47
CA ILE A 15 4.31 13.59 4.78
C ILE A 15 5.73 13.48 4.24
N ASP A 16 5.88 13.61 2.93
CA ASP A 16 7.19 13.59 2.29
C ASP A 16 8.00 14.88 2.55
N GLU A 17 9.26 14.89 2.10
CA GLU A 17 10.18 16.01 2.31
C GLU A 17 9.74 17.34 1.67
N TRP A 18 8.77 17.30 0.75
CA TRP A 18 8.20 18.47 0.09
C TRP A 18 6.84 18.87 0.67
N GLY A 19 6.37 18.21 1.72
CA GLY A 19 5.08 18.47 2.35
C GLY A 19 3.90 17.80 1.66
N GLY A 20 4.15 16.85 0.76
CA GLY A 20 3.11 16.08 0.07
C GLY A 20 2.67 14.86 0.86
N GLU A 21 1.37 14.56 0.83
CA GLU A 21 0.83 13.34 1.44
C GLU A 21 1.24 12.10 0.62
N VAL A 22 1.72 11.08 1.32
CA VAL A 22 2.09 9.77 0.77
C VAL A 22 1.54 8.65 1.65
N MET A 23 1.44 7.44 1.11
CA MET A 23 1.08 6.29 1.94
C MET A 23 2.22 6.01 2.92
N LEU A 24 1.89 5.88 4.20
CA LEU A 24 2.84 5.49 5.23
C LEU A 24 3.48 4.14 4.87
N ARG A 25 4.81 4.09 4.95
CA ARG A 25 5.59 2.85 4.82
C ARG A 25 6.18 2.49 6.17
N LEU A 26 6.11 1.22 6.53
CA LEU A 26 6.74 0.69 7.74
C LEU A 26 8.22 0.42 7.48
N ASP A 27 8.95 0.05 8.53
CA ASP A 27 10.40 -0.22 8.47
C ASP A 27 10.76 -1.39 7.54
N ASP A 28 9.78 -2.24 7.20
CA ASP A 28 9.91 -3.32 6.21
C ASP A 28 9.81 -2.83 4.75
N GLY A 29 9.60 -1.53 4.54
CA GLY A 29 9.48 -0.89 3.23
C GLY A 29 8.11 -1.04 2.57
N TRP A 30 7.17 -1.72 3.22
CA TRP A 30 5.83 -1.94 2.71
C TRP A 30 4.84 -0.86 3.18
N CYS A 31 3.79 -0.66 2.38
CA CYS A 31 2.65 0.15 2.79
C CYS A 31 2.01 -0.38 4.08
N ALA A 32 1.73 0.51 5.03
CA ALA A 32 1.12 0.17 6.30
C ALA A 32 -0.29 -0.45 6.16
N ALA A 33 -0.98 -0.18 5.06
CA ALA A 33 -2.33 -0.68 4.80
C ALA A 33 -2.41 -2.01 4.03
N VAL A 34 -1.27 -2.68 3.78
CA VAL A 34 -1.26 -4.00 3.11
C VAL A 34 -1.22 -5.11 4.14
N ASP A 35 -2.15 -6.05 4.06
CA ASP A 35 -2.06 -7.29 4.82
C ASP A 35 -1.00 -8.21 4.17
N ARG A 36 0.00 -8.65 4.94
CA ARG A 36 1.14 -9.40 4.41
C ARG A 36 0.81 -10.86 4.06
N ASP A 37 -0.25 -11.42 4.65
CA ASP A 37 -0.64 -12.81 4.42
C ASP A 37 -1.48 -12.95 3.15
N THR A 38 -2.36 -11.98 2.89
CA THR A 38 -3.28 -11.97 1.74
C THR A 38 -2.78 -11.13 0.58
N LEU A 39 -1.85 -10.19 0.83
CA LEU A 39 -1.42 -9.14 -0.09
C LEU A 39 -2.59 -8.27 -0.56
N LEU A 40 -3.64 -8.16 0.25
CA LEU A 40 -4.77 -7.29 0.02
C LEU A 40 -4.63 -6.02 0.86
N CYS A 41 -5.14 -4.92 0.33
CA CYS A 41 -5.20 -3.67 1.09
C CYS A 41 -6.36 -3.74 2.10
N THR A 42 -6.08 -3.47 3.36
CA THR A 42 -7.07 -3.50 4.46
C THR A 42 -8.06 -2.34 4.39
N ILE A 43 -7.70 -1.25 3.70
CA ILE A 43 -8.55 -0.08 3.44
C ILE A 43 -9.15 -0.09 2.03
N TYR A 44 -9.52 -1.26 1.49
CA TYR A 44 -9.87 -1.44 0.08
C TYR A 44 -10.84 -0.38 -0.49
N GLU A 45 -11.86 0.00 0.29
CA GLU A 45 -12.87 1.01 -0.05
C GLU A 45 -12.38 2.46 0.01
N ASN A 46 -11.31 2.73 0.78
CA ASN A 46 -10.71 4.05 0.95
C ASN A 46 -9.33 4.17 0.29
N ARG A 47 -8.94 3.21 -0.56
CA ARG A 47 -7.67 3.26 -1.28
C ARG A 47 -7.53 4.58 -2.05
N PRO A 48 -6.30 5.15 -2.09
CA PRO A 48 -6.02 6.32 -2.91
C PRO A 48 -6.23 6.00 -4.39
N TRP A 49 -6.53 7.02 -5.19
CA TRP A 49 -6.90 6.85 -6.60
C TRP A 49 -5.85 6.05 -7.39
N ILE A 50 -4.57 6.32 -7.17
CA ILE A 50 -3.47 5.64 -7.86
C ILE A 50 -3.46 4.11 -7.65
N CYS A 51 -3.93 3.64 -6.49
CA CYS A 51 -4.03 2.20 -6.21
C CYS A 51 -5.27 1.54 -6.85
N ARG A 52 -6.21 2.33 -7.37
CA ARG A 52 -7.40 1.83 -8.10
C ARG A 52 -7.12 1.70 -9.60
N GLU A 53 -6.24 2.54 -10.13
CA GLU A 53 -5.83 2.50 -11.53
C GLU A 53 -4.96 1.28 -11.85
N PHE A 54 -4.29 0.70 -10.85
CA PHE A 54 -3.58 -0.56 -11.01
C PHE A 54 -4.57 -1.75 -11.02
N GLU A 55 -4.76 -2.33 -12.20
CA GLU A 55 -5.64 -3.48 -12.40
C GLU A 55 -5.05 -4.75 -11.75
N MET A 56 -5.77 -5.26 -10.75
CA MET A 56 -5.44 -6.54 -10.11
C MET A 56 -5.59 -7.69 -11.11
N GLY A 57 -4.56 -8.53 -11.23
CA GLY A 57 -4.56 -9.67 -12.15
C GLY A 57 -3.98 -9.39 -13.53
N SER A 58 -3.49 -8.17 -13.79
CA SER A 58 -2.69 -7.89 -14.99
C SER A 58 -1.37 -8.68 -15.00
N TYR A 59 -0.69 -8.67 -16.16
CA TYR A 59 0.64 -9.29 -16.30
C TYR A 59 1.65 -8.67 -15.34
N GLU A 60 1.67 -7.34 -15.22
CA GLU A 60 2.51 -6.60 -14.28
C GLU A 60 2.18 -6.99 -12.83
N CYS A 61 0.89 -7.11 -12.49
CA CYS A 61 0.46 -7.55 -11.16
C CYS A 61 1.04 -8.93 -10.80
N SER A 62 1.06 -9.87 -11.76
CA SER A 62 1.62 -11.20 -11.53
C SER A 62 3.14 -11.19 -11.30
N ILE A 63 3.88 -10.34 -12.02
CA ILE A 63 5.32 -10.19 -11.85
C ILE A 63 5.63 -9.60 -10.47
N GLU A 64 4.96 -8.51 -10.10
CA GLU A 64 5.18 -7.86 -8.80
C GLU A 64 4.87 -8.80 -7.63
N ARG A 65 3.81 -9.61 -7.72
CA ARG A 65 3.50 -10.62 -6.68
C ARG A 65 4.58 -11.70 -6.56
N ALA A 66 5.28 -12.03 -7.64
CA ALA A 66 6.35 -13.02 -7.62
C ALA A 66 7.67 -12.44 -7.07
N THR A 67 7.86 -11.12 -7.11
CA THR A 67 9.06 -10.43 -6.62
C THR A 67 8.89 -9.85 -5.22
N MET A 68 7.66 -9.76 -4.71
CA MET A 68 7.37 -9.29 -3.36
C MET A 68 8.13 -10.13 -2.31
N PRO A 69 8.84 -9.47 -1.36
CA PRO A 69 9.62 -10.18 -0.37
C PRO A 69 8.73 -11.06 0.51
N PRO A 70 9.22 -12.23 0.94
CA PRO A 70 8.46 -13.12 1.81
C PRO A 70 8.19 -12.46 3.16
N ARG A 71 7.13 -12.91 3.83
CA ARG A 71 6.74 -12.60 5.22
C ARG A 71 7.96 -12.26 6.10
N ALA A 72 7.98 -11.07 6.70
CA ALA A 72 8.83 -10.82 7.86
C ALA A 72 8.41 -11.81 8.96
N PRO A 73 9.34 -12.52 9.62
CA PRO A 73 8.97 -13.46 10.68
C PRO A 73 8.16 -12.71 11.74
N GLN A 74 6.97 -13.23 12.04
CA GLN A 74 6.11 -12.73 13.12
C GLN A 74 6.95 -12.70 14.40
N GLN A 75 7.21 -11.52 14.92
CA GLN A 75 7.70 -11.38 16.28
C GLN A 75 6.46 -11.49 17.16
N ASP A 76 6.19 -12.70 17.65
CA ASP A 76 5.40 -12.92 18.87
C ASP A 76 6.20 -12.41 20.09
#